data_AF-A0A5J4TFY5-F1
#
_entry.id   AF-A0A5J4TFY5-F1
#
_cell.length_a   1.000
_cell.length_b   1.000
_cell.length_c   1.000
_cell.angle_alpha   90.00
_cell.angle_beta   90.00
_cell.angle_gamma   90.00
#
_symmetry.space_group_name_H-M   'P 1'
#
loop_
_entity.id
_entity.type
_entity.pdbx_description
1 polymer ?
#
loop_
_entity_poly.entity_id
_entity_poly.type
_entity_poly.pdbx_seq_one_letter_code
_entity_poly.pdbx_strand_id
1 'polypeptide(L)'
;ITEKKPYPSLIRLLNHSDFVVIRRSIASINNILLGGSYSSSFNQPHPHFQAVASCGGINKLYSLFKKNEFEKITILSALCIGQLFEAKEISNVTMRIDVVTYFKAEFAGFDELNKKSAKYVLGLLAKNSVNRVEIEKDGFKIPE
;
A
#
# COMPACT_ATOMS: atom_id res chain seq x y z
N ILE A 1 -25.82 13.30 -10.13
CA ILE A 1 -25.39 12.46 -8.97
C ILE A 1 -24.00 12.94 -8.58
N THR A 2 -23.84 13.53 -7.40
CA THR A 2 -22.53 14.03 -6.94
C THR A 2 -21.63 12.83 -6.65
N GLU A 3 -20.47 12.76 -7.32
CA GLU A 3 -19.48 11.72 -7.08
C GLU A 3 -18.99 11.81 -5.63
N LYS A 4 -19.24 10.77 -4.83
CA LYS A 4 -18.74 10.72 -3.46
C LYS A 4 -17.22 10.59 -3.54
N LYS A 5 -16.48 11.56 -2.97
CA LYS A 5 -15.02 11.52 -2.84
C LYS A 5 -14.67 11.04 -1.43
N PRO A 6 -14.52 9.71 -1.19
CA PRO A 6 -14.34 9.18 0.17
C PRO A 6 -12.96 9.50 0.76
N TYR A 7 -11.93 9.64 -0.09
CA TYR A 7 -10.53 9.73 0.36
C TYR A 7 -10.22 10.96 1.20
N PRO A 8 -10.60 12.21 0.85
CA PRO A 8 -10.26 13.37 1.68
C PRO A 8 -10.70 13.22 3.15
N SER A 9 -11.93 12.74 3.36
CA SER A 9 -12.46 12.52 4.71
C SER A 9 -11.76 11.37 5.44
N LEU A 10 -11.55 10.22 4.77
CA LEU A 10 -10.88 9.07 5.37
C LEU A 10 -9.41 9.36 5.70
N ILE A 11 -8.70 10.06 4.81
CA ILE A 11 -7.30 10.47 5.00
C ILE A 11 -7.19 11.45 6.16
N ARG A 12 -8.15 12.36 6.34
CA ARG A 12 -8.20 13.26 7.51
C ARG A 12 -8.31 12.48 8.83
N LEU A 13 -9.11 11.42 8.87
CA LEU A 13 -9.29 10.59 10.07
C LEU A 13 -8.00 9.83 10.47
N LEU A 14 -7.01 9.70 9.58
CA LEU A 14 -5.70 9.14 9.90
C LEU A 14 -4.84 10.03 10.81
N ASN A 15 -5.29 11.25 11.13
CA ASN A 15 -4.69 12.14 12.14
C ASN A 15 -5.34 12.05 13.52
N HIS A 16 -6.38 11.23 13.68
CA HIS A 16 -7.12 11.15 14.94
C HIS A 16 -6.24 10.58 16.06
N SER A 17 -6.46 10.98 17.31
CA SER A 17 -5.71 10.45 18.47
C SER A 17 -6.13 9.03 18.85
N ASP A 18 -7.42 8.71 18.68
CA ASP A 18 -7.96 7.37 18.91
C ASP A 18 -7.51 6.38 17.83
N PHE A 19 -6.75 5.36 18.25
CA PHE A 19 -6.25 4.29 17.39
C PHE A 19 -7.37 3.48 16.71
N VAL A 20 -8.54 3.34 17.32
CA VAL A 20 -9.69 2.64 16.72
C VAL A 20 -10.19 3.41 15.51
N VAL A 21 -10.24 4.75 15.60
CA VAL A 21 -10.62 5.63 14.48
C VAL A 21 -9.60 5.52 13.35
N ILE A 22 -8.30 5.55 13.66
CA ILE A 22 -7.25 5.36 12.65
C ILE A 22 -7.41 3.99 11.98
N ARG A 23 -7.49 2.91 12.78
CA ARG A 23 -7.58 1.53 12.29
C ARG A 23 -8.81 1.31 11.40
N ARG A 24 -9.97 1.82 11.78
CA ARG A 24 -11.19 1.72 10.96
C ARG A 24 -11.04 2.51 9.66
N SER A 25 -10.45 3.69 9.71
CA SER A 25 -10.26 4.54 8.54
C SER A 25 -9.31 3.91 7.52
N ILE A 26 -8.16 3.38 7.96
CA ILE A 26 -7.22 2.70 7.06
C ILE A 26 -7.79 1.38 6.51
N ALA A 27 -8.55 0.63 7.32
CA ALA A 27 -9.25 -0.56 6.85
C ALA A 27 -10.29 -0.22 5.77
N SER A 28 -11.05 0.86 5.94
CA SER A 28 -11.97 1.35 4.92
C SER A 28 -11.26 1.77 3.63
N ILE A 29 -10.11 2.45 3.73
CA ILE A 29 -9.29 2.79 2.56
C ILE A 29 -8.87 1.53 1.82
N ASN A 30 -8.28 0.55 2.53
CA ASN A 30 -7.86 -0.72 1.93
C ASN A 30 -9.03 -1.43 1.22
N ASN A 31 -10.20 -1.53 1.86
CA ASN A 31 -11.37 -2.17 1.25
C ASN A 31 -11.80 -1.48 -0.05
N ILE A 32 -11.75 -0.16 -0.12
CA ILE A 32 -12.06 0.59 -1.36
C ILE A 32 -11.01 0.28 -2.42
N LEU A 33 -9.72 0.24 -2.05
CA LEU A 33 -8.65 -0.09 -3.00
C LEU A 33 -8.81 -1.52 -3.56
N LEU A 34 -9.07 -2.50 -2.69
CA LEU A 34 -9.36 -3.87 -3.11
C LEU A 34 -10.53 -3.93 -4.11
N GLY A 35 -11.62 -3.21 -3.84
CA GLY A 35 -12.77 -3.13 -4.75
C GLY A 35 -12.41 -2.56 -6.13
N GLY A 36 -11.51 -1.58 -6.19
CA GLY A 36 -11.02 -1.00 -7.44
C GLY A 36 -9.99 -1.87 -8.19
N SER A 37 -9.30 -2.78 -7.52
CA SER A 37 -8.29 -3.63 -8.16
C SER A 37 -8.88 -4.59 -9.22
N TYR A 38 -10.15 -4.98 -9.07
CA TYR A 38 -10.85 -5.86 -10.01
C TYR A 38 -11.19 -5.21 -11.35
N SER A 39 -11.15 -3.87 -11.45
CA SER A 39 -11.46 -3.14 -12.66
C SER A 39 -10.23 -2.64 -13.43
N SER A 40 -9.03 -2.86 -12.90
CA SER A 40 -7.78 -2.46 -13.57
C SER A 40 -7.42 -3.43 -14.69
N SER A 41 -7.04 -2.89 -15.85
CA SER A 41 -6.42 -3.71 -16.90
C SER A 41 -4.99 -4.07 -16.52
N PHE A 42 -4.51 -5.21 -17.01
CA PHE A 42 -3.17 -5.69 -16.72
C PHE A 42 -2.12 -4.62 -17.07
N ASN A 43 -1.20 -4.33 -16.13
CA ASN A 43 -0.15 -3.31 -16.24
C ASN A 43 -0.58 -1.83 -16.26
N GLN A 44 -1.78 -1.49 -15.77
CA GLN A 44 -2.14 -0.10 -15.53
C GLN A 44 -2.00 0.31 -14.06
N PRO A 45 -1.72 1.59 -13.77
CA PRO A 45 -1.78 2.13 -12.42
C PRO A 45 -3.15 1.91 -11.80
N HIS A 46 -3.18 1.76 -10.47
CA HIS A 46 -4.42 1.56 -9.73
C HIS A 46 -5.44 2.70 -9.99
N PRO A 47 -6.73 2.40 -10.26
CA PRO A 47 -7.73 3.41 -10.66
C PRO A 47 -7.93 4.51 -9.61
N HIS A 48 -7.69 4.18 -8.34
CA HIS A 48 -7.80 5.13 -7.24
C HIS A 48 -6.51 5.92 -6.94
N PHE A 49 -5.41 5.69 -7.65
CA PHE A 49 -4.14 6.37 -7.40
C PHE A 49 -4.28 7.89 -7.37
N GLN A 50 -4.86 8.48 -8.42
CA GLN A 50 -4.99 9.92 -8.55
C GLN A 50 -5.88 10.54 -7.46
N ALA A 51 -6.95 9.85 -7.08
CA ALA A 51 -7.86 10.31 -6.04
C ALA A 51 -7.19 10.36 -4.65
N VAL A 52 -6.34 9.37 -4.32
CA VAL A 52 -5.57 9.37 -3.08
C VAL A 52 -4.42 10.37 -3.13
N ALA A 53 -3.72 10.47 -4.26
CA ALA A 53 -2.60 11.40 -4.44
C ALA A 53 -3.04 12.87 -4.34
N SER A 54 -4.16 13.24 -4.98
CA SER A 54 -4.68 14.62 -5.02
C SER A 54 -5.07 15.19 -3.66
N CYS A 55 -5.32 14.34 -2.66
CA CYS A 55 -5.60 14.76 -1.28
C CYS A 55 -4.41 14.56 -0.32
N GLY A 56 -3.20 14.35 -0.85
CA GLY A 56 -2.00 14.13 -0.04
C GLY A 56 -1.98 12.77 0.68
N GLY A 57 -2.86 11.84 0.30
CA GLY A 57 -3.06 10.58 1.00
C GLY A 57 -1.84 9.67 0.99
N ILE A 58 -1.03 9.69 -0.08
CA ILE A 58 0.19 8.87 -0.18
C ILE A 58 1.17 9.20 0.96
N ASN A 59 1.46 10.48 1.16
CA ASN A 59 2.37 10.93 2.23
C ASN A 59 1.81 10.62 3.61
N LYS A 60 0.48 10.69 3.77
CA LYS A 60 -0.20 10.35 5.02
C LYS A 60 -0.10 8.86 5.35
N LEU A 61 -0.35 8.00 4.37
CA LEU A 61 -0.20 6.54 4.48
C LEU A 61 1.24 6.17 4.81
N TYR A 62 2.21 6.77 4.10
CA TYR A 62 3.62 6.51 4.35
C TYR A 62 4.06 6.98 5.75
N SER A 63 3.58 8.14 6.21
CA SER A 63 3.84 8.61 7.58
C SER A 63 3.31 7.63 8.63
N LEU A 64 2.10 7.07 8.45
CA LEU A 64 1.55 6.07 9.37
C LEU A 64 2.36 4.78 9.37
N PHE A 65 2.73 4.30 8.18
CA PHE A 65 3.59 3.14 8.03
C PHE A 65 4.94 3.33 8.76
N LYS A 66 5.60 4.49 8.58
CA LYS A 66 6.89 4.79 9.23
C LYS A 66 6.81 4.94 10.75
N LYS A 67 5.67 5.38 11.28
CA LYS A 67 5.46 5.43 12.74
C LYS A 67 5.55 4.05 13.38
N ASN A 68 5.09 3.02 12.66
CA ASN A 68 5.11 1.62 13.08
C ASN A 68 4.63 1.36 14.53
N GLU A 69 3.62 2.10 14.99
CA GLU A 69 3.17 2.07 16.39
C GLU A 69 2.24 0.87 16.66
N PHE A 70 1.45 0.49 15.67
CA PHE A 70 0.52 -0.64 15.76
C PHE A 70 0.64 -1.50 14.51
N GLU A 71 1.00 -2.77 14.70
CA GLU A 71 1.23 -3.74 13.61
C GLU A 71 0.11 -3.72 12.56
N LYS A 72 -1.15 -3.76 13.00
CA LYS A 72 -2.30 -3.77 12.08
C LYS A 72 -2.41 -2.49 11.25
N ILE A 73 -2.06 -1.33 11.81
CA ILE A 73 -2.06 -0.05 11.07
C ILE A 73 -0.87 -0.01 10.12
N THR A 74 0.30 -0.49 10.55
CA THR A 74 1.52 -0.57 9.72
C THR A 74 1.27 -1.39 8.47
N ILE A 75 0.83 -2.64 8.63
CA ILE A 75 0.60 -3.54 7.49
C ILE A 75 -0.47 -3.00 6.55
N LEU A 76 -1.58 -2.46 7.08
CA LEU A 76 -2.64 -1.88 6.25
C LEU A 76 -2.17 -0.63 5.50
N SER A 77 -1.31 0.20 6.12
CA SER A 77 -0.73 1.37 5.46
C SER A 77 0.23 0.96 4.34
N ALA A 78 1.10 -0.01 4.59
CA ALA A 78 2.00 -0.57 3.58
C ALA A 78 1.23 -1.24 2.43
N LEU A 79 0.16 -1.99 2.73
CA LEU A 79 -0.73 -2.62 1.76
C LEU A 79 -1.36 -1.57 0.84
N CYS A 80 -1.93 -0.49 1.42
CA CYS A 80 -2.52 0.58 0.63
C CYS A 80 -1.50 1.23 -0.31
N ILE A 81 -0.28 1.48 0.15
CA ILE A 81 0.80 2.01 -0.69
C ILE A 81 1.12 1.03 -1.83
N GLY A 82 1.34 -0.25 -1.52
CA GLY A 82 1.62 -1.29 -2.50
C GLY A 82 0.56 -1.40 -3.60
N GLN A 83 -0.72 -1.38 -3.21
CA GLN A 83 -1.85 -1.40 -4.13
C GLN A 83 -1.90 -0.16 -5.02
N LEU A 84 -1.74 1.03 -4.44
CA LEU A 84 -1.77 2.29 -5.18
C LEU A 84 -0.67 2.35 -6.25
N PHE A 85 0.52 1.82 -5.94
CA PHE A 85 1.66 1.77 -6.84
C PHE A 85 1.73 0.49 -7.70
N GLU A 86 0.62 -0.24 -7.85
CA GLU A 86 0.51 -1.30 -8.84
C GLU A 86 0.95 -0.81 -10.22
N ALA A 87 1.87 -1.53 -10.87
CA ALA A 87 2.42 -1.20 -12.20
C ALA A 87 2.98 0.24 -12.34
N LYS A 88 3.15 0.96 -11.23
CA LYS A 88 3.62 2.34 -11.19
C LYS A 88 4.88 2.42 -10.35
N GLU A 89 5.87 3.13 -10.84
CA GLU A 89 7.09 3.39 -10.08
C GLU A 89 6.79 4.14 -8.77
N ILE A 90 7.34 3.65 -7.65
CA ILE A 90 7.44 4.44 -6.42
C ILE A 90 8.65 5.36 -6.57
N SER A 91 8.46 6.57 -7.11
CA SER A 91 9.60 7.48 -7.40
C SER A 91 10.31 7.99 -6.15
N ASN A 92 9.65 7.99 -4.99
CA ASN A 92 10.32 8.24 -3.72
C ASN A 92 11.17 7.01 -3.35
N VAL A 93 12.49 7.14 -3.51
CA VAL A 93 13.45 6.04 -3.30
C VAL A 93 13.37 5.46 -1.89
N THR A 94 13.29 6.30 -0.85
CA THR A 94 13.20 5.86 0.55
C THR A 94 11.92 5.08 0.80
N MET A 95 10.78 5.56 0.28
CA MET A 95 9.49 4.86 0.39
C MET A 95 9.54 3.49 -0.31
N ARG A 96 10.15 3.44 -1.51
CA ARG A 96 10.28 2.20 -2.27
C ARG A 96 11.09 1.17 -1.50
N ILE A 97 12.26 1.56 -0.99
CA ILE A 97 13.11 0.69 -0.17
C ILE A 97 12.33 0.21 1.06
N ASP A 98 11.75 1.13 1.83
CA ASP A 98 11.08 0.75 3.08
C ASP A 98 9.92 -0.23 2.86
N VAL A 99 9.07 0.01 1.86
CA VAL A 99 7.92 -0.85 1.55
C VAL A 99 8.37 -2.21 1.04
N VAL A 100 9.38 -2.26 0.17
CA VAL A 100 9.94 -3.52 -0.35
C VAL A 100 10.58 -4.33 0.78
N THR A 101 11.43 -3.71 1.60
CA THR A 101 12.08 -4.36 2.74
C THR A 101 11.05 -4.91 3.71
N TYR A 102 10.00 -4.13 4.02
CA TYR A 102 8.92 -4.57 4.90
C TYR A 102 8.24 -5.83 4.37
N PHE A 103 7.80 -5.85 3.10
CA PHE A 103 7.12 -7.03 2.57
C PHE A 103 8.05 -8.22 2.31
N LYS A 104 9.35 -8.02 2.05
CA LYS A 104 10.32 -9.13 2.06
C LYS A 104 10.38 -9.81 3.43
N ALA A 105 10.41 -9.02 4.51
CA ALA A 105 10.43 -9.54 5.87
C ALA A 105 9.12 -10.27 6.22
N GLU A 106 7.96 -9.69 5.89
CA GLU A 106 6.66 -10.33 6.09
C GLU A 106 6.52 -11.65 5.31
N PHE A 107 7.09 -11.73 4.09
CA PHE A 107 7.10 -12.97 3.32
C PHE A 107 7.99 -14.07 3.94
N ALA A 108 9.09 -13.67 4.59
CA ALA A 108 9.99 -14.59 5.29
C ALA A 108 9.48 -15.01 6.69
N GLY A 109 8.45 -14.34 7.22
CA GLY A 109 7.90 -14.59 8.55
C GLY A 109 7.13 -15.92 8.69
N PHE A 110 6.40 -16.09 9.79
CA PHE A 110 5.58 -17.28 10.04
C PHE A 110 4.08 -17.06 9.87
N ASP A 111 3.61 -15.81 9.89
CA ASP A 111 2.18 -15.51 9.76
C ASP A 111 1.71 -15.66 8.31
N GLU A 112 0.82 -16.62 8.08
CA GLU A 112 0.35 -16.97 6.73
C GLU A 112 -0.51 -15.88 6.08
N LEU A 113 -1.18 -15.03 6.87
CA LEU A 113 -1.95 -13.92 6.31
C LEU A 113 -1.03 -12.79 5.85
N ASN A 114 0.02 -12.50 6.61
CA ASN A 114 1.04 -11.53 6.25
C ASN A 114 1.86 -11.99 5.05
N LYS A 115 2.22 -13.28 4.97
CA LYS A 115 2.86 -13.85 3.76
C LYS A 115 2.02 -13.68 2.51
N LYS A 116 0.72 -13.99 2.57
CA LYS A 116 -0.20 -13.80 1.43
C LYS A 116 -0.28 -12.33 1.02
N SER A 117 -0.35 -11.43 2.00
CA SER A 117 -0.35 -9.98 1.78
C SER A 117 0.95 -9.51 1.14
N ALA A 118 2.09 -10.02 1.60
CA ALA A 118 3.41 -9.70 1.07
C ALA A 118 3.59 -10.20 -0.37
N LYS A 119 3.27 -11.47 -0.63
CA LYS A 119 3.25 -12.04 -1.98
C LYS A 119 2.41 -11.19 -2.93
N TYR A 120 1.18 -10.85 -2.52
CA TYR A 120 0.28 -10.01 -3.31
C TYR A 120 0.92 -8.66 -3.66
N VAL A 121 1.41 -7.90 -2.67
CA VAL A 121 1.98 -6.57 -2.91
C VAL A 121 3.27 -6.64 -3.73
N LEU A 122 4.18 -7.56 -3.43
CA LEU A 122 5.43 -7.72 -4.18
C LEU A 122 5.13 -8.02 -5.66
N GLY A 123 4.13 -8.85 -5.94
CA GLY A 123 3.66 -9.11 -7.31
C GLY A 123 3.11 -7.87 -8.01
N LEU A 124 2.29 -7.05 -7.32
CA LEU A 124 1.77 -5.79 -7.89
C LEU A 124 2.88 -4.79 -8.22
N LEU A 125 3.82 -4.61 -7.29
CA LEU A 125 4.93 -3.67 -7.43
C LEU A 125 5.89 -4.11 -8.54
N ALA A 126 6.17 -5.41 -8.64
CA ALA A 126 7.06 -5.97 -9.65
C ALA A 126 6.59 -5.77 -11.09
N LYS A 127 5.30 -5.44 -11.33
CA LYS A 127 4.81 -5.06 -12.67
C LYS A 127 5.56 -3.84 -13.23
N ASN A 128 6.10 -2.97 -12.38
CA ASN A 128 6.99 -1.89 -12.78
C ASN A 128 8.47 -2.32 -12.67
N SER A 129 9.28 -2.01 -13.69
CA SER A 129 10.68 -2.44 -13.77
C SER A 129 11.58 -1.87 -12.67
N VAL A 130 11.41 -0.61 -12.27
CA VAL A 130 12.22 0.03 -11.23
C VAL A 130 11.93 -0.60 -9.86
N ASN A 131 10.64 -0.82 -9.55
CA ASN A 131 10.25 -1.51 -8.32
C ASN A 131 10.72 -2.98 -8.34
N ARG A 132 10.62 -3.67 -9.48
CA ARG A 132 11.13 -5.05 -9.66
C ARG A 132 12.62 -5.14 -9.32
N VAL A 133 13.45 -4.24 -9.85
CA VAL A 133 14.89 -4.23 -9.56
C VAL A 133 15.15 -4.09 -8.06
N GLU A 134 14.41 -3.24 -7.35
CA GLU A 134 14.53 -3.12 -5.88
C GLU A 134 14.12 -4.42 -5.17
N ILE A 135 13.05 -5.08 -5.63
CA ILE A 135 12.59 -6.34 -5.07
C ILE A 135 13.60 -7.46 -5.31
N GLU A 136 14.23 -7.52 -6.48
CA GLU A 136 15.16 -8.62 -6.83
C GLU A 136 16.57 -8.45 -6.23
N LYS A 137 16.86 -7.31 -5.58
CA LYS A 137 18.11 -7.12 -4.84
C LYS A 137 18.37 -8.25 -3.83
N ASP A 138 19.65 -8.53 -3.65
CA ASP A 138 20.18 -9.57 -2.75
C ASP A 138 19.70 -10.98 -3.11
N GLY A 139 19.33 -11.19 -4.38
CA GLY A 139 18.90 -12.50 -4.89
C GLY A 139 17.49 -12.90 -4.47
N PHE A 140 16.69 -11.97 -3.96
CA PHE A 140 15.31 -12.25 -3.57
C PHE A 140 14.46 -12.57 -4.80
N LYS A 141 13.77 -13.72 -4.79
CA LYS A 141 12.87 -14.13 -5.87
C LYS A 141 11.46 -13.62 -5.58
N ILE A 142 10.86 -12.92 -6.55
CA ILE A 142 9.47 -12.50 -6.44
C ILE A 142 8.59 -13.76 -6.34
N PRO A 143 7.75 -13.87 -5.30
CA PRO A 143 6.91 -15.05 -5.14
C PRO A 143 5.87 -15.14 -6.27
N GLU A 144 5.79 -16.30 -6.92
CA GLU A 144 4.69 -16.71 -7.80
C GLU A 144 3.42 -16.97 -6.99
#